data_AF-A0A9P6AVW0-F1
#
_entry.id   AF-A0A9P6AVW0-F1
#
_cell.length_a   1.000
_cell.length_b   1.000
_cell.length_c   1.000
_cell.angle_alpha   90.00
_cell.angle_beta   90.00
_cell.angle_gamma   90.00
#
_symmetry.space_group_name_H-M   'P 1'
#
loop_
_entity.id
_entity.type
_entity.pdbx_description
1 polymer ?
#
loop_
_entity_poly.entity_id
_entity_poly.type
_entity_poly.pdbx_seq_one_letter_code
_entity_poly.pdbx_strand_id
1 'polypeptide(L)'
;TCSCSSRHQPLRVVCVSIEALCDVDIAVCTCHPAPQQLVQMGYFPCSPVYPMLAVSLDMLELVSTLFVLAVPNERAWATTITKYLNNHGHEFATRDALQCRFSSALSQYQVLMQLVDGEMGKIIDDAR
;
A
#
# COMPACT_ATOMS: atom_id res chain seq x y z
N THR A 1 5.50 -19.76 8.85
CA THR A 1 5.96 -19.83 10.25
C THR A 1 7.48 -19.69 10.27
N CYS A 2 8.03 -18.63 10.88
CA CYS A 2 9.50 -18.51 11.02
C CYS A 2 9.96 -19.30 12.25
N SER A 3 11.18 -19.85 12.19
CA SER A 3 11.90 -20.45 13.33
C SER A 3 12.89 -19.45 13.96
N CYS A 4 12.63 -18.16 13.81
CA CYS A 4 13.55 -17.11 14.19
C CYS A 4 13.48 -16.85 15.70
N SER A 5 14.64 -16.86 16.39
CA SER A 5 14.76 -16.59 17.84
C SER A 5 14.45 -15.14 18.22
N SER A 6 14.10 -14.31 17.23
CA SER A 6 13.79 -12.90 17.37
C SER A 6 12.38 -12.69 17.92
N ARG A 7 12.17 -11.59 18.64
CA ARG A 7 10.86 -11.25 19.21
C ARG A 7 9.87 -10.90 18.10
N HIS A 8 8.77 -11.64 18.01
CA HIS A 8 7.64 -11.26 17.15
C HIS A 8 6.91 -10.07 17.76
N GLN A 9 6.89 -8.94 17.05
CA GLN A 9 6.09 -7.79 17.47
C GLN A 9 4.74 -7.82 16.74
N PRO A 10 3.62 -7.92 17.47
CA PRO A 10 2.31 -7.78 16.85
C PRO A 10 2.13 -6.34 16.36
N LEU A 11 1.68 -6.19 15.13
CA LEU A 11 1.39 -4.92 14.50
C LEU A 11 -0.03 -4.97 13.92
N ARG A 12 -0.89 -4.06 14.37
CA ARG A 12 -2.22 -3.85 13.79
C ARG A 12 -2.13 -2.83 12.67
N VAL A 13 -2.63 -3.20 11.50
CA VAL A 13 -2.63 -2.37 10.29
C VAL A 13 -4.06 -2.23 9.81
N VAL A 14 -4.49 -0.99 9.56
CA VAL A 14 -5.76 -0.72 8.90
C VAL A 14 -5.57 -0.91 7.39
N CYS A 15 -6.32 -1.81 6.78
CA CYS A 15 -6.26 -2.11 5.37
C CYS A 15 -7.47 -1.52 4.64
N VAL A 16 -7.22 -0.77 3.57
CA VAL A 16 -8.25 -0.11 2.76
C VAL A 16 -8.35 -0.83 1.42
N SER A 17 -9.56 -1.24 1.05
CA SER A 17 -9.91 -1.77 -0.27
C SER A 17 -11.11 -1.02 -0.84
N ILE A 18 -11.47 -1.31 -2.09
CA ILE A 18 -12.65 -0.73 -2.74
C ILE A 18 -13.93 -1.15 -2.00
N GLU A 19 -13.97 -2.39 -1.53
CA GLU A 19 -15.17 -3.01 -0.98
C GLU A 19 -15.31 -2.82 0.54
N ALA A 20 -14.17 -2.71 1.25
CA ALA A 20 -14.17 -2.69 2.70
C ALA A 20 -12.91 -2.05 3.31
N LEU A 21 -13.06 -1.61 4.56
CA LEU A 21 -11.98 -1.24 5.46
C LEU A 21 -11.90 -2.29 6.59
N CYS A 22 -10.74 -2.92 6.77
CA CYS A 22 -10.54 -3.98 7.75
C CYS A 22 -9.26 -3.79 8.57
N ASP A 23 -9.24 -4.33 9.79
CA ASP A 23 -8.05 -4.39 10.62
C ASP A 23 -7.36 -5.74 10.45
N VAL A 24 -6.06 -5.72 10.20
CA VAL A 24 -5.23 -6.92 10.06
C VAL A 24 -4.13 -6.89 11.10
N ASP A 25 -4.02 -7.97 11.87
CA ASP A 25 -2.94 -8.17 12.82
C ASP A 25 -1.84 -9.04 12.19
N ILE A 26 -0.62 -8.51 12.10
CA ILE A 26 0.54 -9.21 11.58
C ILE A 26 1.64 -9.35 12.63
N ALA A 27 2.39 -10.45 12.58
CA ALA A 27 3.52 -10.69 13.47
C ALA A 27 4.82 -10.32 12.76
N VAL A 28 5.42 -9.17 13.11
CA VAL A 28 6.61 -8.66 12.44
C VAL A 28 7.87 -9.20 13.10
N CYS A 29 8.80 -9.68 12.27
CA CYS A 29 10.16 -10.02 12.67
C CYS A 29 11.15 -9.66 11.55
N THR A 30 12.45 -9.79 11.82
CA THR A 30 13.51 -9.53 10.82
C THR A 30 13.40 -10.43 9.60
N CYS A 31 12.85 -11.64 9.74
CA CYS A 31 12.66 -12.59 8.64
C CYS A 31 11.39 -12.35 7.83
N HIS A 32 10.38 -11.72 8.42
CA HIS A 32 9.11 -11.41 7.78
C HIS A 32 8.77 -9.94 8.06
N PRO A 33 9.34 -9.00 7.30
CA PRO A 33 9.08 -7.59 7.50
C PRO A 33 7.62 -7.26 7.13
N ALA A 34 7.05 -6.24 7.80
CA ALA A 34 5.65 -5.86 7.61
C ALA A 34 5.27 -5.60 6.14
N PRO A 35 6.09 -4.89 5.33
CA PRO A 35 5.78 -4.67 3.92
C PRO A 35 5.61 -5.95 3.12
N GLN A 36 6.47 -6.95 3.36
CA GLN A 36 6.42 -8.22 2.62
C GLN A 36 5.14 -8.99 2.96
N GLN A 37 4.75 -9.04 4.24
CA GLN A 37 3.53 -9.73 4.67
C GLN A 37 2.28 -9.05 4.09
N LEU A 38 2.23 -7.71 4.11
CA LEU A 38 1.10 -6.96 3.57
C LEU A 38 0.96 -7.16 2.06
N VAL A 39 2.07 -7.13 1.31
CA VAL A 39 2.04 -7.34 -0.14
C VAL A 39 1.56 -8.75 -0.49
N GLN A 40 1.96 -9.77 0.29
CA GLN A 40 1.44 -11.13 0.14
C GLN A 40 -0.07 -11.23 0.41
N MET A 41 -0.62 -10.32 1.22
CA MET A 41 -2.06 -10.21 1.49
C MET A 41 -2.80 -9.33 0.47
N GLY A 42 -2.11 -8.81 -0.56
CA GLY A 42 -2.70 -7.93 -1.56
C GLY A 42 -2.77 -6.45 -1.17
N TYR A 43 -2.06 -6.04 -0.11
CA TYR A 43 -2.03 -4.66 0.37
C TYR A 43 -0.62 -4.07 0.31
N PHE A 44 -0.52 -2.80 -0.06
CA PHE A 44 0.72 -2.05 -0.03
C PHE A 44 0.75 -1.11 1.19
N PRO A 45 1.79 -1.16 2.04
CA PRO A 45 1.89 -0.30 3.20
C PRO A 45 2.06 1.18 2.81
N CYS A 46 1.50 2.09 3.61
CA CYS A 46 1.73 3.53 3.47
C CYS A 46 3.06 4.00 4.08
N SER A 47 3.78 3.14 4.79
CA SER A 47 5.08 3.42 5.42
C SER A 47 5.94 2.15 5.42
N PRO A 48 7.25 2.24 5.12
CA PRO A 48 8.09 1.06 4.97
C PRO A 48 8.56 0.51 6.33
N VAL A 49 8.57 1.34 7.38
CA VAL A 49 9.15 1.01 8.69
C VAL A 49 8.07 0.60 9.69
N TYR A 50 6.95 1.33 9.73
CA TYR A 50 5.85 1.04 10.64
C TYR A 50 4.50 1.43 10.00
N PRO A 51 3.92 0.55 9.17
CA PRO A 51 2.65 0.83 8.53
C PRO A 51 1.51 0.74 9.54
N MET A 52 0.81 1.85 9.75
CA MET A 52 -0.49 1.87 10.45
C MET A 52 -1.67 1.79 9.47
N LEU A 53 -1.39 1.96 8.18
CA LEU A 53 -2.35 1.88 7.08
C LEU A 53 -1.70 1.15 5.90
N ALA A 54 -2.47 0.35 5.20
CA ALA A 54 -2.13 -0.24 3.92
C ALA A 54 -3.31 -0.11 2.95
N VAL A 55 -3.02 -0.01 1.66
CA VAL A 55 -4.01 0.17 0.58
C VAL A 55 -3.93 -1.01 -0.35
N SER A 56 -5.06 -1.56 -0.80
CA SER A 56 -5.08 -2.71 -1.70
C SER A 56 -4.34 -2.41 -3.01
N LEU A 57 -3.64 -3.40 -3.54
CA LEU A 57 -2.90 -3.27 -4.80
C LEU A 57 -3.83 -2.90 -5.96
N ASP A 58 -5.04 -3.46 -6.02
CA ASP A 58 -6.02 -3.17 -7.07
C ASP A 58 -6.42 -1.68 -7.11
N MET A 59 -6.56 -1.04 -5.94
CA MET A 59 -6.81 0.40 -5.86
C MET A 59 -5.62 1.20 -6.38
N LEU A 60 -4.40 0.79 -6.06
CA LEU A 60 -3.19 1.47 -6.52
C LEU A 60 -3.00 1.31 -8.02
N GLU A 61 -3.33 0.15 -8.57
CA GLU A 61 -3.32 -0.10 -10.02
C GLU A 61 -4.35 0.76 -10.73
N LEU A 62 -5.62 0.74 -10.28
CA LEU A 62 -6.71 1.57 -10.83
C LEU A 62 -6.30 3.04 -10.91
N VAL A 63 -5.67 3.54 -9.85
CA VAL A 63 -5.23 4.94 -9.78
C VAL A 63 -4.05 5.21 -10.67
N SER A 64 -3.06 4.31 -10.69
CA SER A 64 -1.90 4.44 -11.57
C SER A 64 -2.35 4.52 -13.04
N THR A 65 -3.30 3.68 -13.45
CA THR A 65 -3.93 3.75 -14.78
C THR A 65 -4.70 5.07 -14.96
N LEU A 66 -5.45 5.51 -13.96
CA LEU A 66 -6.20 6.76 -14.01
C LEU A 66 -5.29 7.99 -14.12
N PHE A 67 -4.11 7.99 -13.47
CA PHE A 67 -3.11 9.07 -13.58
C PHE A 67 -2.47 9.17 -14.97
N VAL A 68 -2.32 8.04 -15.67
CA VAL A 68 -1.86 8.05 -17.07
C VAL A 68 -2.90 8.67 -17.99
N LEU A 69 -4.19 8.53 -17.65
CA LEU A 69 -5.32 8.97 -18.48
C LEU A 69 -5.89 10.34 -18.10
N ALA A 70 -5.74 10.78 -16.85
CA ALA A 70 -6.32 11.98 -16.30
C ALA A 70 -5.23 12.95 -15.82
N VAL A 71 -5.39 14.23 -16.15
CA VAL A 71 -4.56 15.34 -15.62
C VAL A 71 -4.49 15.21 -14.09
N PRO A 72 -3.30 15.25 -13.47
CA PRO A 72 -3.09 14.76 -12.11
C PRO A 72 -3.88 15.58 -11.10
N ASN A 73 -4.99 15.05 -10.63
CA ASN A 73 -5.79 15.63 -9.56
C ASN A 73 -5.86 14.67 -8.38
N GLU A 74 -4.71 14.23 -7.89
CA GLU A 74 -4.56 13.39 -6.69
C GLU A 74 -5.52 13.78 -5.55
N ARG A 75 -5.69 15.10 -5.36
CA ARG A 75 -6.64 15.71 -4.43
C ARG A 75 -8.10 15.36 -4.73
N ALA A 76 -8.54 15.50 -5.98
CA ALA A 76 -9.91 15.21 -6.36
C ALA A 76 -10.20 13.71 -6.29
N TRP A 77 -9.25 12.86 -6.67
CA TRP A 77 -9.37 11.42 -6.51
C TRP A 77 -9.49 11.02 -5.03
N ALA A 78 -8.56 11.46 -4.18
CA ALA A 78 -8.57 11.14 -2.75
C ALA A 78 -9.84 11.69 -2.06
N THR A 79 -10.28 12.88 -2.45
CA THR A 79 -11.53 13.47 -1.94
C THR A 79 -12.75 12.65 -2.36
N THR A 80 -12.77 12.14 -3.60
CA THR A 80 -13.88 11.34 -4.13
C THR A 80 -13.97 10.00 -3.40
N ILE A 81 -12.84 9.32 -3.19
CA ILE A 81 -12.80 8.06 -2.46
C ILE A 81 -13.16 8.25 -0.99
N THR A 82 -12.64 9.30 -0.34
CA THR A 82 -13.00 9.58 1.06
C THR A 82 -14.51 9.81 1.19
N LYS A 83 -15.13 10.55 0.27
CA LYS A 83 -16.58 10.76 0.24
C LYS A 83 -17.36 9.47 -0.02
N TYR A 84 -16.89 8.65 -0.96
CA TYR A 84 -17.49 7.35 -1.25
C TYR A 84 -17.48 6.45 -0.01
N LEU A 85 -16.32 6.27 0.60
CA LEU A 85 -16.15 5.42 1.79
C LEU A 85 -16.95 5.94 3.00
N ASN A 86 -16.97 7.26 3.23
CA ASN A 86 -17.79 7.86 4.28
C ASN A 86 -19.30 7.57 4.06
N ASN A 87 -19.78 7.67 2.82
CA ASN A 87 -21.18 7.37 2.49
C ASN A 87 -21.53 5.88 2.70
N HIS A 88 -20.53 5.00 2.67
CA HIS A 88 -20.66 3.57 2.94
C HIS A 88 -20.36 3.19 4.40
N GLY A 89 -20.26 4.16 5.31
CA GLY A 89 -20.14 3.93 6.76
C GLY A 89 -18.70 3.79 7.27
N HIS A 90 -17.70 4.06 6.44
CA HIS A 90 -16.29 4.03 6.83
C HIS A 90 -15.78 5.46 7.08
N GLU A 91 -15.69 5.87 8.34
CA GLU A 91 -15.14 7.19 8.73
C GLU A 91 -13.62 7.14 8.95
N PHE A 92 -12.92 8.12 8.35
CA PHE A 92 -11.53 8.40 8.67
C PHE A 92 -11.45 9.51 9.73
N ALA A 93 -10.64 9.30 10.78
CA ALA A 93 -10.47 10.27 11.87
C ALA A 93 -9.96 11.66 11.42
N THR A 94 -9.38 11.76 10.22
CA THR A 94 -8.92 13.02 9.66
C THR A 94 -9.13 13.03 8.15
N ARG A 95 -9.74 14.09 7.62
CA ARG A 95 -10.06 14.24 6.19
C ARG A 95 -8.84 14.08 5.27
N ASP A 96 -7.66 14.45 5.77
CA ASP A 96 -6.41 14.42 5.00
C ASP A 96 -5.57 13.16 5.30
N ALA A 97 -5.98 12.33 6.26
CA ALA A 97 -5.22 11.13 6.63
C ALA A 97 -5.17 10.13 5.47
N LEU A 98 -6.28 9.92 4.76
CA LEU A 98 -6.30 9.06 3.59
C LEU A 98 -5.47 9.65 2.46
N GLN A 99 -5.62 10.95 2.17
CA GLN A 99 -4.87 11.61 1.10
C GLN A 99 -3.36 11.50 1.31
N CYS A 100 -2.83 11.96 2.44
CA CYS A 100 -1.39 11.95 2.70
C CYS A 100 -0.80 10.54 2.73
N ARG A 101 -1.54 9.57 3.32
CA ARG A 101 -1.08 8.18 3.39
C ARG A 101 -1.18 7.48 2.04
N PHE A 102 -2.18 7.80 1.25
CA PHE A 102 -2.30 7.30 -0.12
C PHE A 102 -1.19 7.84 -1.02
N SER A 103 -0.91 9.15 -0.97
CA SER A 103 0.23 9.76 -1.68
C SER A 103 1.55 9.06 -1.32
N SER A 104 1.74 8.79 -0.03
CA SER A 104 2.92 8.09 0.47
C SER A 104 3.00 6.66 -0.07
N ALA A 105 1.90 5.88 0.00
CA ALA A 105 1.84 4.53 -0.56
C ALA A 105 2.10 4.51 -2.06
N LEU A 106 1.49 5.43 -2.82
CA LEU A 106 1.66 5.54 -4.26
C LEU A 106 3.11 5.86 -4.62
N SER A 107 3.75 6.81 -3.94
CA SER A 107 5.17 7.14 -4.18
C SER A 107 6.08 5.93 -3.96
N GLN A 108 5.82 5.15 -2.91
CA GLN A 108 6.60 3.97 -2.57
C GLN A 108 6.35 2.83 -3.56
N TYR A 109 5.11 2.67 -4.02
CA TYR A 109 4.75 1.71 -5.06
C TYR A 109 5.46 2.04 -6.38
N GLN A 110 5.48 3.30 -6.79
CA GLN A 110 6.18 3.74 -7.99
C GLN A 110 7.68 3.47 -7.93
N VAL A 111 8.32 3.76 -6.80
CA VAL A 111 9.75 3.43 -6.59
C VAL A 111 9.98 1.93 -6.70
N LEU A 112 9.12 1.10 -6.10
CA LEU A 112 9.24 -0.35 -6.20
C LEU A 112 9.12 -0.83 -7.65
N MET A 113 8.13 -0.32 -8.40
CA MET A 113 7.95 -0.67 -9.82
C MET A 113 9.20 -0.31 -10.64
N GLN A 114 9.78 0.87 -10.41
CA GLN A 114 11.03 1.27 -11.09
C GLN A 114 12.20 0.34 -10.76
N LEU A 115 12.31 -0.13 -9.51
CA LEU A 115 13.34 -1.09 -9.11
C LEU A 115 13.12 -2.46 -9.77
N VAL A 116 11.88 -2.93 -9.84
CA VAL A 116 11.51 -4.19 -10.50
C VAL A 116 11.82 -4.13 -11.99
N ASP A 117 11.44 -3.04 -12.66
CA ASP A 117 11.73 -2.84 -14.09
C ASP A 117 13.24 -2.79 -14.35
N GLY A 118 13.99 -2.10 -13.48
CA GLY A 118 15.44 -2.04 -13.57
C GLY A 118 16.12 -3.40 -13.39
N GLU A 119 15.63 -4.23 -12.46
CA GLU A 119 16.17 -5.57 -12.24
C GLU A 119 15.81 -6.53 -13.37
N MET A 120 14.59 -6.46 -13.90
CA MET A 120 14.21 -7.18 -15.13
C MET A 120 15.11 -6.80 -16.31
N GLY A 121 15.44 -5.52 -16.47
CA GLY A 121 16.36 -5.05 -17.51
C GLY A 121 17.75 -5.69 -17.42
N LYS A 122 18.32 -5.78 -16.21
CA LYS A 122 19.63 -6.43 -16.00
C LYS A 122 19.61 -7.92 -16.32
N ILE A 123 18.55 -8.64 -15.90
CA ILE A 123 18.42 -10.08 -16.19
C ILE A 123 18.34 -10.33 -17.71
N ILE A 124 17.67 -9.43 -18.44
CA ILE A 124 17.58 -9.51 -19.91
C ILE A 124 18.94 -9.25 -20.55
N ASP A 125 19.72 -8.28 -20.07
CA ASP A 125 21.05 -7.97 -20.58
C ASP A 125 22.09 -9.05 -20.23
N ASP A 126 22.03 -9.65 -19.04
CA ASP A 126 22.92 -10.76 -18.64
C ASP A 126 22.64 -12.06 -19.40
N ALA A 127 21.44 -12.22 -19.97
CA ALA A 127 21.05 -13.36 -20.79
C ALA A 127 21.43 -13.22 -22.28
N ARG A 128 21.97 -12.07 -22.69
CA ARG A 128 22.31 -11.73 -24.07
C ARG A 128 23.80 -11.85 -24.37
#